data_AF-A0A3A8NQ01-F1
#
_entry.id   AF-A0A3A8NQ01-F1
#
_cell.length_a   1.000
_cell.length_b   1.000
_cell.length_c   1.000
_cell.angle_alpha   90.00
_cell.angle_beta   90.00
_cell.angle_gamma   90.00
#
_symmetry.space_group_name_H-M   'P 1'
#
loop_
_entity.id
_entity.type
_entity.pdbx_description
1 polymer ?
#
loop_
_entity_poly.entity_id
_entity_poly.type
_entity_poly.pdbx_seq_one_letter_code
_entity_poly.pdbx_strand_id
1 'polypeptide(L)'
;MILYDETHIQTAPFPDTEEGRATKDFLVPLFQRGPEAWFGDRARMLLLGMDDLLIPLSLTEGSGDNSYLFSMYARYIASQRSAIKTGNWKPLAGFTASSVLWGVGAVMKATRLDKVIQVDTWPTLRNMGANLTADQVQRLTDFLTTRFAKYALVFMAVNPATHSPLLNQLKGHGYDFSYMTHTRMQLPAGLEPGASARKLHRRDARMTEASGYQVVDGRDMPGCAPRLADLYRQLNREKYMTNPPISEAFFEDMRLGTRIPLRLLVKDGRIDAFYGISVKDDVLYSPVSGYDLSLPQEVGLYRMLNSLLMREAFDRGIAIETGGGSDPFKSMRGDRPLPRYNAVYVRHLPAYRHVAWRLVAKLGNESLLGFSRKRLREVDGEANVLGFDGIPDTFASPILSPRESVALLREQLESLERDVEATANLTGRERLRHVSALNKRLEDEQLPRPRVAALRERLEQLERAQQSDKKQRKQPPKT
;
A
#
# COMPACT_ATOMS: atom_id res chain seq x y z
N MET A 1 -18.51 21.03 -10.90
CA MET A 1 -17.20 20.79 -10.27
C MET A 1 -16.73 22.06 -9.60
N ILE A 2 -16.19 21.94 -8.39
CA ILE A 2 -15.70 23.08 -7.58
C ILE A 2 -14.26 22.77 -7.19
N LEU A 3 -13.37 23.76 -7.24
CA LEU A 3 -12.00 23.63 -6.74
C LEU A 3 -11.90 24.33 -5.39
N TYR A 4 -11.41 23.63 -4.37
CA TYR A 4 -11.08 24.20 -3.08
C TYR A 4 -9.57 24.37 -2.92
N ASP A 5 -9.14 25.54 -2.50
CA ASP A 5 -7.73 25.87 -2.22
C ASP A 5 -7.48 26.08 -0.73
N GLU A 6 -6.26 26.48 -0.37
CA GLU A 6 -5.83 26.70 1.01
C GLU A 6 -6.72 27.66 1.80
N THR A 7 -7.39 28.61 1.12
CA THR A 7 -8.19 29.66 1.77
C THR A 7 -9.60 29.18 2.13
N HIS A 8 -10.11 28.18 1.40
CA HIS A 8 -11.51 27.76 1.55
C HIS A 8 -11.71 26.23 1.56
N ILE A 9 -10.65 25.45 1.71
CA ILE A 9 -10.71 23.99 1.91
C ILE A 9 -11.63 23.58 3.07
N GLN A 10 -11.74 24.42 4.10
CA GLN A 10 -12.61 24.19 5.26
C GLN A 10 -14.10 24.11 4.91
N THR A 11 -14.52 24.72 3.79
CA THR A 11 -15.90 24.71 3.33
C THR A 11 -16.21 23.53 2.40
N ALA A 12 -15.21 22.71 2.06
CA ALA A 12 -15.45 21.51 1.27
C ALA A 12 -16.40 20.56 2.02
N PRO A 13 -17.32 19.88 1.30
CA PRO A 13 -18.36 19.05 1.90
C PRO A 13 -17.81 17.69 2.35
N PHE A 14 -16.88 17.68 3.30
CA PHE A 14 -16.40 16.45 3.92
C PHE A 14 -17.57 15.74 4.61
N PRO A 15 -17.81 14.44 4.33
CA PRO A 15 -18.91 13.72 4.94
C PRO A 15 -18.68 13.56 6.46
N ASP A 16 -19.75 13.57 7.25
CA ASP A 16 -19.67 13.38 8.70
C ASP A 16 -19.57 11.88 9.10
N THR A 17 -18.65 11.18 8.44
CA THR A 17 -18.27 9.80 8.76
C THR A 17 -16.90 9.76 9.43
N GLU A 18 -16.52 8.64 10.02
CA GLU A 18 -15.16 8.48 10.56
C GLU A 18 -14.09 8.72 9.50
N GLU A 19 -14.26 8.16 8.30
CA GLU A 19 -13.36 8.36 7.17
C GLU A 19 -13.36 9.82 6.68
N GLY A 20 -14.52 10.47 6.63
CA GLY A 20 -14.63 11.87 6.20
C GLY A 20 -13.94 12.83 7.18
N ARG A 21 -14.11 12.62 8.49
CA ARG A 21 -13.40 13.38 9.54
C ARG A 21 -11.89 13.13 9.48
N ALA A 22 -11.44 11.88 9.41
CA ALA A 22 -10.02 11.55 9.28
C ALA A 22 -9.40 12.14 7.99
N THR A 23 -10.16 12.19 6.90
CA THR A 23 -9.75 12.82 5.65
C THR A 23 -9.63 14.33 5.78
N LYS A 24 -10.60 14.99 6.42
CA LYS A 24 -10.55 16.42 6.72
C LYS A 24 -9.33 16.76 7.57
N ASP A 25 -9.11 16.01 8.66
CA ASP A 25 -8.00 16.20 9.59
C ASP A 25 -6.62 16.03 8.91
N PHE A 26 -6.55 15.25 7.84
CA PHE A 26 -5.33 15.09 7.04
C PHE A 26 -5.18 16.18 5.96
N LEU A 27 -6.21 16.40 5.14
CA LEU A 27 -6.10 17.29 3.97
C LEU A 27 -6.10 18.76 4.34
N VAL A 28 -6.91 19.18 5.30
CA VAL A 28 -7.03 20.60 5.66
C VAL A 28 -5.68 21.18 6.11
N PRO A 29 -4.95 20.57 7.08
CA PRO A 29 -3.65 21.09 7.50
C PRO A 29 -2.58 20.98 6.41
N LEU A 30 -2.64 19.94 5.57
CA LEU A 30 -1.75 19.78 4.42
C LEU A 30 -1.90 20.91 3.42
N PHE A 31 -3.13 21.35 3.17
CA PHE A 31 -3.43 22.37 2.18
C PHE A 31 -3.10 23.75 2.70
N GLN A 32 -3.46 24.04 3.96
CA GLN A 32 -3.23 25.34 4.58
C GLN A 32 -1.75 25.63 4.84
N ARG A 33 -0.94 24.60 5.14
CA ARG A 33 0.50 24.76 5.42
C ARG A 33 1.40 24.38 4.24
N GLY A 34 0.84 23.79 3.19
CA GLY A 34 1.58 23.23 2.06
C GLY A 34 2.25 21.88 2.38
N PRO A 35 2.57 21.06 1.36
CA PRO A 35 3.30 19.81 1.53
C PRO A 35 4.67 19.96 2.20
N GLU A 36 5.32 21.12 2.05
CA GLU A 36 6.65 21.40 2.60
C GLU A 36 6.70 21.35 4.14
N ALA A 37 5.55 21.55 4.80
CA ALA A 37 5.45 21.39 6.25
C ALA A 37 5.70 19.93 6.69
N TRP A 38 5.45 18.97 5.80
CA TRP A 38 5.52 17.53 6.09
C TRP A 38 6.59 16.78 5.31
N PHE A 39 6.81 17.08 4.01
CA PHE A 39 7.50 16.16 3.08
C PHE A 39 8.76 16.72 2.40
N GLY A 40 9.19 17.94 2.72
CA GLY A 40 10.30 18.62 2.01
C GLY A 40 10.01 18.95 0.54
N ASP A 41 8.95 18.37 -0.02
CA ASP A 41 8.40 18.58 -1.34
C ASP A 41 7.58 19.87 -1.43
N ARG A 42 7.54 20.46 -2.62
CA ARG A 42 6.78 21.67 -2.93
C ARG A 42 5.76 21.39 -4.02
N ALA A 43 4.49 21.56 -3.70
CA ALA A 43 3.41 21.53 -4.68
C ALA A 43 2.26 22.40 -4.18
N ARG A 44 1.51 23.00 -5.11
CA ARG A 44 0.23 23.64 -4.76
C ARG A 44 -0.84 22.55 -4.70
N MET A 45 -1.52 22.44 -3.57
CA MET A 45 -2.62 21.48 -3.39
C MET A 45 -3.96 22.14 -3.73
N LEU A 46 -4.84 21.41 -4.41
CA LEU A 46 -6.24 21.79 -4.64
C LEU A 46 -7.13 20.58 -4.39
N LEU A 47 -8.39 20.78 -4.01
CA LEU A 47 -9.36 19.70 -3.82
C LEU A 47 -10.46 19.89 -4.85
N LEU A 48 -10.64 18.91 -5.73
CA LEU A 48 -11.73 18.92 -6.70
C LEU A 48 -12.95 18.23 -6.08
N GLY A 49 -14.03 19.00 -5.90
CA GLY A 49 -15.37 18.47 -5.65
C GLY A 49 -16.06 18.10 -6.96
N MET A 50 -16.38 16.81 -7.13
CA MET A 50 -17.10 16.27 -8.27
C MET A 50 -18.08 15.20 -7.79
N ASP A 51 -19.38 15.44 -7.98
CA ASP A 51 -20.44 14.58 -7.45
C ASP A 51 -20.30 14.43 -5.92
N ASP A 52 -20.19 13.20 -5.41
CA ASP A 52 -19.89 12.88 -4.00
C ASP A 52 -18.38 12.71 -3.70
N LEU A 53 -17.52 12.92 -4.70
CA LEU A 53 -16.07 12.74 -4.59
C LEU A 53 -15.33 14.03 -4.23
N LEU A 54 -14.33 13.88 -3.36
CA LEU A 54 -13.34 14.89 -3.03
C LEU A 54 -11.96 14.39 -3.46
N ILE A 55 -11.47 14.89 -4.60
CA ILE A 55 -10.26 14.39 -5.27
C ILE A 55 -9.12 15.39 -5.06
N PRO A 56 -8.09 15.07 -4.25
CA PRO A 56 -6.96 15.97 -4.08
C PRO A 56 -6.12 16.01 -5.35
N LEU A 57 -5.72 17.21 -5.73
CA LEU A 57 -4.86 17.51 -6.86
C LEU A 57 -3.58 18.12 -6.34
N SER A 58 -2.46 17.77 -6.96
CA SER A 58 -1.21 18.51 -6.76
C SER A 58 -0.76 19.16 -8.05
N LEU A 59 -0.30 20.40 -7.96
CA LEU A 59 0.21 21.18 -9.07
C LEU A 59 1.67 21.47 -8.85
N THR A 60 2.47 21.15 -9.86
CA THR A 60 3.90 21.42 -9.89
C THR A 60 4.24 22.25 -11.11
N GLU A 61 5.20 23.16 -10.95
CA GLU A 61 5.61 24.10 -12.02
C GLU A 61 6.82 23.59 -12.82
N GLY A 62 7.58 22.64 -12.28
CA GLY A 62 8.79 22.12 -12.87
C GLY A 62 9.54 21.18 -11.94
N SER A 63 10.71 20.74 -12.39
CA SER A 63 11.39 19.56 -11.84
C SER A 63 11.99 19.68 -10.45
N GLY A 64 12.07 20.90 -9.90
CA GLY A 64 12.45 21.22 -8.52
C GLY A 64 13.53 20.33 -7.88
N ASP A 65 13.47 20.24 -6.55
CA ASP A 65 14.16 19.23 -5.74
C ASP A 65 13.13 18.25 -5.12
N ASN A 66 11.95 18.15 -5.75
CA ASN A 66 10.89 17.28 -5.29
C ASN A 66 11.30 15.80 -5.41
N SER A 67 10.89 15.01 -4.45
CA SER A 67 10.87 13.56 -4.44
C SER A 67 9.98 13.01 -5.55
N TYR A 68 10.01 11.69 -5.73
CA TYR A 68 9.12 11.05 -6.71
C TYR A 68 7.63 11.17 -6.38
N LEU A 69 7.26 11.63 -5.17
CA LEU A 69 5.85 11.89 -4.86
C LEU A 69 5.29 12.98 -5.76
N PHE A 70 6.07 14.02 -6.05
CA PHE A 70 5.62 15.17 -6.82
C PHE A 70 6.40 15.40 -8.12
N SER A 71 7.44 14.60 -8.40
CA SER A 71 8.27 14.76 -9.61
C SER A 71 8.41 13.45 -10.40
N MET A 72 7.97 13.50 -11.67
CA MET A 72 8.23 12.45 -12.66
C MET A 72 9.71 12.43 -13.03
N TYR A 73 10.38 13.59 -13.08
CA TYR A 73 11.84 13.63 -13.28
C TYR A 73 12.57 12.85 -12.18
N ALA A 74 12.19 13.04 -10.92
CA ALA A 74 12.78 12.33 -9.80
C ALA A 74 12.56 10.81 -9.94
N ARG A 75 11.37 10.40 -10.37
CA ARG A 75 11.04 8.99 -10.64
C ARG A 75 11.85 8.40 -11.79
N TYR A 76 11.83 9.00 -12.98
CA TYR A 76 12.38 8.39 -14.18
C TYR A 76 13.88 8.65 -14.39
N ILE A 77 14.42 9.71 -13.79
CA ILE A 77 15.82 10.11 -13.96
C ILE A 77 16.59 10.04 -12.65
N ALA A 78 16.19 10.82 -11.63
CA ALA A 78 17.01 10.96 -10.42
C ALA A 78 17.18 9.63 -9.66
N SER A 79 16.08 8.89 -9.45
CA SER A 79 16.11 7.61 -8.75
C SER A 79 16.88 6.54 -9.52
N GLN A 80 16.79 6.54 -10.86
CA GLN A 80 17.52 5.60 -11.70
C GLN A 80 19.02 5.88 -11.68
N ARG A 81 19.42 7.16 -11.73
CA ARG A 81 20.82 7.56 -11.58
C ARG A 81 21.36 7.24 -10.18
N SER A 82 20.55 7.41 -9.14
CA SER A 82 20.90 6.97 -7.78
C SER A 82 21.12 5.46 -7.73
N ALA A 83 20.20 4.67 -8.28
CA ALA A 83 20.31 3.21 -8.31
C ALA A 83 21.54 2.71 -9.08
N ILE A 84 21.97 3.42 -10.13
CA ILE A 84 23.23 3.13 -10.84
C ILE A 84 24.44 3.39 -9.94
N LYS A 85 24.47 4.51 -9.20
CA LYS A 85 25.57 4.86 -8.30
C LYS A 85 25.75 3.88 -7.14
N THR A 86 24.65 3.41 -6.57
CA THR A 86 24.67 2.47 -5.44
C THR A 86 24.66 1.01 -5.89
N GLY A 87 24.48 0.76 -7.19
CA GLY A 87 24.41 -0.58 -7.76
C GLY A 87 25.79 -1.14 -8.12
N ASN A 88 25.86 -2.45 -8.36
CA ASN A 88 27.09 -3.14 -8.74
C ASN A 88 27.34 -3.05 -10.27
N TRP A 89 27.55 -1.82 -10.77
CA TRP A 89 27.86 -1.58 -12.17
C TRP A 89 29.37 -1.57 -12.41
N LYS A 90 29.81 -2.07 -13.58
CA LYS A 90 31.18 -1.78 -14.04
C LYS A 90 31.35 -0.27 -14.18
N PRO A 91 32.47 0.34 -13.72
CA PRO A 91 32.61 1.80 -13.62
C PRO A 91 32.26 2.55 -14.91
N LEU A 92 32.82 2.11 -16.04
CA LEU A 92 32.54 2.72 -17.35
C LEU A 92 31.08 2.57 -17.79
N ALA A 93 30.47 1.41 -17.56
CA ALA A 93 29.07 1.16 -17.92
C ALA A 93 28.12 2.02 -17.06
N GLY A 94 28.37 2.11 -15.75
CA GLY A 94 27.60 2.95 -14.84
C GLY A 94 27.73 4.44 -15.18
N PHE A 95 28.94 4.90 -15.49
CA PHE A 95 29.18 6.27 -15.96
C PHE A 95 28.42 6.57 -17.25
N THR A 96 28.54 5.72 -18.26
CA THR A 96 27.84 5.89 -19.55
C THR A 96 26.33 5.90 -19.37
N ALA A 97 25.76 4.93 -18.63
CA ALA A 97 24.32 4.87 -18.38
C ALA A 97 23.82 6.11 -17.61
N SER A 98 24.55 6.55 -16.58
CA SER A 98 24.21 7.76 -15.81
C SER A 98 24.28 9.04 -16.66
N SER A 99 25.24 9.13 -17.57
CA SER A 99 25.40 10.25 -18.51
C SER A 99 24.29 10.29 -19.56
N VAL A 100 23.91 9.14 -20.12
CA VAL A 100 22.75 9.03 -21.03
C VAL A 100 21.47 9.47 -20.32
N LEU A 101 21.22 8.98 -19.10
CA LEU A 101 20.05 9.41 -18.31
C LEU A 101 20.09 10.90 -17.98
N TRP A 102 21.28 11.47 -17.73
CA TRP A 102 21.41 12.91 -17.53
C TRP A 102 21.00 13.71 -18.78
N GLY A 103 21.46 13.30 -19.96
CA GLY A 103 21.10 13.94 -21.23
C GLY A 103 19.61 13.83 -21.55
N VAL A 104 19.02 12.63 -21.41
CA VAL A 104 17.57 12.44 -21.54
C VAL A 104 16.80 13.29 -20.52
N GLY A 105 17.31 13.35 -19.29
CA GLY A 105 16.77 14.19 -18.25
C GLY A 105 16.80 15.69 -18.59
N ALA A 106 17.87 16.18 -19.21
CA ALA A 106 17.96 17.57 -19.63
C ALA A 106 16.86 17.91 -20.66
N VAL A 107 16.60 17.02 -21.62
CA VAL A 107 15.49 17.16 -22.57
C VAL A 107 14.14 17.16 -21.86
N MET A 108 13.92 16.23 -20.92
CA MET A 108 12.68 16.18 -20.12
C MET A 108 12.44 17.46 -19.30
N LYS A 109 13.50 18.07 -18.75
CA LYS A 109 13.41 19.36 -18.06
C LYS A 109 13.05 20.49 -19.04
N ALA A 110 13.76 20.58 -20.17
CA ALA A 110 13.50 21.59 -21.19
C ALA A 110 12.08 21.52 -21.76
N THR A 111 11.52 20.31 -21.84
CA THR A 111 10.15 20.03 -22.31
C THR A 111 9.13 20.01 -21.17
N ARG A 112 9.51 20.47 -19.97
CA ARG A 112 8.66 20.70 -18.80
C ARG A 112 7.89 19.45 -18.35
N LEU A 113 8.60 18.34 -18.19
CA LEU A 113 8.02 17.07 -17.72
C LEU A 113 7.19 17.25 -16.44
N ASP A 114 7.73 17.95 -15.44
CA ASP A 114 7.11 18.12 -14.11
C ASP A 114 6.21 19.36 -14.03
N LYS A 115 5.74 19.90 -15.15
CA LYS A 115 4.64 20.86 -15.12
C LYS A 115 3.33 20.10 -15.28
N VAL A 116 2.88 19.50 -14.18
CA VAL A 116 1.76 18.54 -14.14
C VAL A 116 0.71 18.92 -13.12
N ILE A 117 -0.51 18.45 -13.38
CA ILE A 117 -1.52 18.20 -12.36
C ILE A 117 -1.52 16.72 -12.12
N GLN A 118 -1.11 16.33 -10.93
CA GLN A 118 -1.33 14.97 -10.49
C GLN A 118 -2.74 14.89 -9.90
N VAL A 119 -3.54 13.99 -10.46
CA VAL A 119 -4.91 13.76 -10.04
C VAL A 119 -4.91 12.70 -8.96
N ASP A 120 -5.73 12.92 -7.93
CA ASP A 120 -5.90 12.03 -6.80
C ASP A 120 -4.59 11.79 -6.03
N THR A 121 -3.89 12.88 -5.73
CA THR A 121 -2.57 12.86 -5.10
C THR A 121 -2.69 12.94 -3.59
N TRP A 122 -2.38 11.81 -2.95
CA TRP A 122 -2.30 11.71 -1.50
C TRP A 122 -0.84 11.46 -1.08
N PRO A 123 -0.13 12.45 -0.55
CA PRO A 123 1.27 12.29 -0.20
C PRO A 123 1.46 11.14 0.81
N THR A 124 2.37 10.20 0.50
CA THR A 124 2.65 8.94 1.23
C THR A 124 1.53 7.89 1.27
N LEU A 125 0.27 8.27 1.04
CA LEU A 125 -0.87 7.36 1.01
C LEU A 125 -1.08 6.76 -0.38
N ARG A 126 -0.94 5.44 -0.50
CA ARG A 126 -1.10 4.71 -1.76
C ARG A 126 -2.54 4.22 -1.93
N ASN A 127 -2.97 3.97 -3.16
CA ASN A 127 -4.29 3.40 -3.49
C ASN A 127 -5.48 4.21 -2.98
N MET A 128 -5.29 5.49 -2.66
CA MET A 128 -6.38 6.36 -2.21
C MET A 128 -7.30 6.82 -3.34
N GLY A 129 -6.92 6.51 -4.58
CA GLY A 129 -7.61 6.98 -5.76
C GLY A 129 -9.06 6.51 -5.85
N ALA A 130 -9.95 7.41 -6.23
CA ALA A 130 -11.32 7.09 -6.58
C ALA A 130 -11.36 6.26 -7.88
N ASN A 131 -12.19 5.21 -7.91
CA ASN A 131 -12.52 4.51 -9.14
C ASN A 131 -13.57 5.31 -9.91
N LEU A 132 -13.11 6.17 -10.83
CA LEU A 132 -13.95 7.03 -11.64
C LEU A 132 -14.69 6.24 -12.73
N THR A 133 -15.96 6.60 -12.97
CA THR A 133 -16.73 6.12 -14.12
C THR A 133 -16.23 6.74 -15.42
N ALA A 134 -16.66 6.20 -16.56
CA ALA A 134 -16.36 6.76 -17.88
C ALA A 134 -16.74 8.26 -17.97
N ASP A 135 -17.97 8.59 -17.59
CA ASP A 135 -18.49 9.97 -17.57
C ASP A 135 -17.66 10.88 -16.65
N GLN A 136 -17.31 10.40 -15.45
CA GLN A 136 -16.48 11.15 -14.51
C GLN A 136 -15.07 11.42 -15.07
N VAL A 137 -14.44 10.45 -15.74
CA VAL A 137 -13.15 10.65 -16.40
C VAL A 137 -13.25 11.70 -17.51
N GLN A 138 -14.29 11.64 -18.35
CA GLN A 138 -14.52 12.63 -19.41
C GLN A 138 -14.67 14.03 -18.81
N ARG A 139 -15.63 14.23 -17.90
CA ARG A 139 -15.90 15.53 -17.26
C ARG A 139 -14.67 16.08 -16.55
N LEU A 140 -13.97 15.25 -15.76
CA LEU A 140 -12.75 15.65 -15.07
C LEU A 140 -11.66 16.09 -16.04
N THR A 141 -11.46 15.33 -17.12
CA THR A 141 -10.46 15.65 -18.14
C THR A 141 -10.79 16.96 -18.84
N ASP A 142 -12.03 17.18 -19.27
CA ASP A 142 -12.45 18.43 -19.92
C ASP A 142 -12.29 19.64 -18.99
N PHE A 143 -12.70 19.48 -17.74
CA PHE A 143 -12.59 20.55 -16.74
C PHE A 143 -11.13 20.91 -16.45
N LEU A 144 -10.27 19.93 -16.20
CA LEU A 144 -8.87 20.18 -15.88
C LEU A 144 -8.08 20.68 -17.09
N THR A 145 -8.32 20.16 -18.29
CA THR A 145 -7.66 20.65 -19.51
C THR A 145 -8.08 22.07 -19.87
N THR A 146 -9.33 22.45 -19.61
CA THR A 146 -9.80 23.83 -19.78
C THR A 146 -9.19 24.76 -18.73
N ARG A 147 -9.30 24.38 -17.45
CA ARG A 147 -8.88 25.22 -16.32
C ARG A 147 -7.37 25.36 -16.21
N PHE A 148 -6.63 24.35 -16.66
CA PHE A 148 -5.18 24.23 -16.55
C PHE A 148 -4.54 23.80 -17.87
N ALA A 149 -4.84 24.54 -18.94
CA ALA A 149 -4.44 24.27 -20.33
C ALA A 149 -2.93 24.10 -20.59
N LYS A 150 -2.07 24.39 -19.61
CA LYS A 150 -0.60 24.29 -19.71
C LYS A 150 0.01 23.13 -18.91
N TYR A 151 -0.80 22.30 -18.26
CA TYR A 151 -0.33 21.20 -17.41
C TYR A 151 -0.75 19.85 -18.01
N ALA A 152 0.15 18.87 -17.96
CA ALA A 152 -0.23 17.49 -18.26
C ALA A 152 -1.01 16.93 -17.06
N LEU A 153 -2.03 16.11 -17.33
CA LEU A 153 -2.77 15.43 -16.27
C LEU A 153 -2.15 14.07 -16.02
N VAL A 154 -1.95 13.69 -14.76
CA VAL A 154 -1.30 12.42 -14.40
C VAL A 154 -2.02 11.74 -13.25
N PHE A 155 -2.45 10.51 -13.46
CA PHE A 155 -2.80 9.58 -12.38
C PHE A 155 -1.56 8.77 -12.05
N MET A 156 -1.08 8.88 -10.82
CA MET A 156 0.18 8.28 -10.43
C MET A 156 0.04 6.88 -9.85
N ALA A 157 1.02 6.04 -10.19
CA ALA A 157 1.26 4.77 -9.55
C ALA A 157 0.07 3.79 -9.52
N VAL A 158 -0.93 3.90 -10.39
CA VAL A 158 -2.11 3.02 -10.41
C VAL A 158 -1.74 1.57 -10.77
N ASN A 159 -2.38 0.59 -10.14
CA ASN A 159 -2.12 -0.84 -10.42
C ASN A 159 -3.41 -1.59 -10.81
N PRO A 160 -3.33 -2.61 -11.68
CA PRO A 160 -4.51 -3.33 -12.16
C PRO A 160 -5.28 -4.09 -11.07
N ALA A 161 -4.62 -4.50 -9.99
CA ALA A 161 -5.29 -5.27 -8.94
C ALA A 161 -6.35 -4.46 -8.17
N THR A 162 -6.14 -3.15 -8.04
CA THR A 162 -7.03 -2.24 -7.30
C THR A 162 -7.75 -1.22 -8.19
N HIS A 163 -7.24 -0.98 -9.40
CA HIS A 163 -7.72 0.10 -10.28
C HIS A 163 -7.97 -0.36 -11.72
N SER A 164 -8.20 -1.65 -11.97
CA SER A 164 -8.50 -2.14 -13.33
C SER A 164 -9.64 -1.36 -14.02
N PRO A 165 -10.80 -1.10 -13.38
CA PRO A 165 -11.85 -0.28 -13.99
C PRO A 165 -11.35 1.11 -14.38
N LEU A 166 -10.75 1.86 -13.44
CA LEU A 166 -10.21 3.20 -13.70
C LEU A 166 -9.18 3.21 -14.83
N LEU A 167 -8.23 2.27 -14.83
CA LEU A 167 -7.21 2.15 -15.88
C LEU A 167 -7.83 2.01 -17.27
N ASN A 168 -8.87 1.18 -17.40
CA ASN A 168 -9.57 1.01 -18.66
C ASN A 168 -10.38 2.24 -19.06
N GLN A 169 -11.00 2.95 -18.09
CA GLN A 169 -11.67 4.22 -18.38
C GLN A 169 -10.68 5.28 -18.87
N LEU A 170 -9.55 5.44 -18.18
CA LEU A 170 -8.50 6.38 -18.59
C LEU A 170 -7.98 6.06 -19.99
N LYS A 171 -7.76 4.77 -20.30
CA LYS A 171 -7.34 4.34 -21.64
C LYS A 171 -8.39 4.68 -22.71
N GLY A 172 -9.67 4.41 -22.45
CA GLY A 172 -10.78 4.77 -23.34
C GLY A 172 -10.88 6.26 -23.64
N HIS A 173 -10.42 7.10 -22.70
CA HIS A 173 -10.39 8.56 -22.82
C HIS A 173 -9.04 9.11 -23.34
N GLY A 174 -8.18 8.23 -23.85
CA GLY A 174 -6.98 8.64 -24.56
C GLY A 174 -5.78 9.00 -23.69
N TYR A 175 -5.75 8.54 -22.44
CA TYR A 175 -4.55 8.57 -21.61
C TYR A 175 -3.52 7.56 -22.12
N ASP A 176 -2.26 7.97 -22.14
CA ASP A 176 -1.11 7.10 -22.40
C ASP A 176 -0.57 6.53 -21.08
N PHE A 177 0.06 5.35 -21.13
CA PHE A 177 0.55 4.67 -19.93
C PHE A 177 2.06 4.48 -19.96
N SER A 178 2.67 4.69 -18.80
CA SER A 178 4.08 4.41 -18.57
C SER A 178 4.28 3.58 -17.31
N TYR A 179 5.03 2.50 -17.40
CA TYR A 179 5.44 1.74 -16.22
C TYR A 179 6.26 2.63 -15.29
N MET A 180 5.92 2.62 -14.00
CA MET A 180 6.53 3.45 -12.98
C MET A 180 7.46 2.63 -12.08
N THR A 181 6.95 1.52 -11.57
CA THR A 181 7.61 0.64 -10.58
C THR A 181 6.76 -0.62 -10.41
N HIS A 182 7.20 -1.58 -9.61
CA HIS A 182 6.33 -2.61 -9.05
C HIS A 182 5.97 -2.30 -7.60
N THR A 183 4.90 -2.94 -7.16
CA THR A 183 4.59 -3.16 -5.74
C THR A 183 4.49 -4.66 -5.47
N ARG A 184 4.25 -5.03 -4.21
CA ARG A 184 4.03 -6.40 -3.79
C ARG A 184 2.78 -6.49 -2.91
N MET A 185 2.00 -7.54 -3.11
CA MET A 185 0.72 -7.73 -2.45
C MET A 185 0.55 -9.17 -1.99
N GLN A 186 -0.12 -9.33 -0.86
CA GLN A 186 -0.61 -10.62 -0.39
C GLN A 186 -2.12 -10.53 -0.17
N LEU A 187 -2.80 -11.59 -0.57
CA LEU A 187 -4.25 -11.70 -0.50
C LEU A 187 -4.66 -12.57 0.70
N PRO A 188 -5.81 -12.29 1.32
CA PRO A 188 -6.31 -13.06 2.46
C PRO A 188 -6.95 -14.41 2.07
N ALA A 189 -7.29 -14.60 0.79
CA ALA A 189 -7.78 -15.87 0.25
C ALA A 189 -7.53 -15.98 -1.26
N GLY A 190 -7.54 -17.20 -1.79
CA GLY A 190 -7.45 -17.47 -3.24
C GLY A 190 -6.02 -17.39 -3.80
N LEU A 191 -5.04 -17.08 -2.95
CA LEU A 191 -3.62 -17.09 -3.29
C LEU A 191 -2.78 -17.54 -2.10
N GLU A 192 -3.01 -18.78 -1.68
CA GLU A 192 -2.45 -19.32 -0.45
C GLU A 192 -0.92 -19.39 -0.47
N PRO A 193 -0.24 -18.92 0.59
CA PRO A 193 1.20 -19.06 0.73
C PRO A 193 1.56 -20.53 0.86
N GLY A 194 2.64 -20.97 0.22
CA GLY A 194 3.14 -22.33 0.37
C GLY A 194 3.56 -22.67 1.82
N ALA A 195 3.76 -23.97 2.11
CA ALA A 195 4.14 -24.43 3.45
C ALA A 195 5.40 -23.76 4.01
N SER A 196 6.38 -23.47 3.16
CA SER A 196 7.61 -22.75 3.53
C SER A 196 7.34 -21.32 3.97
N ALA A 197 6.46 -20.60 3.26
CA ALA A 197 6.06 -19.24 3.62
C ALA A 197 5.31 -19.21 4.96
N ARG A 198 4.36 -20.14 5.19
CA ARG A 198 3.69 -20.32 6.49
C ARG A 198 4.67 -20.58 7.63
N LYS A 199 5.68 -21.43 7.41
CA LYS A 199 6.75 -21.67 8.40
C LYS A 199 7.52 -20.38 8.72
N LEU A 200 7.81 -19.54 7.73
CA LEU A 200 8.50 -18.26 7.93
C LEU A 200 7.63 -17.26 8.69
N HIS A 201 6.33 -17.17 8.38
CA HIS A 201 5.38 -16.34 9.12
C HIS A 201 5.35 -16.70 10.61
N ARG A 202 5.19 -17.98 10.94
CA ARG A 202 5.26 -18.46 12.34
C ARG A 202 6.58 -18.09 13.03
N ARG A 203 7.70 -18.22 12.32
CA ARG A 203 9.02 -17.89 12.86
C ARG A 203 9.17 -16.40 13.16
N ASP A 204 8.65 -15.54 12.29
CA ASP A 204 8.71 -14.09 12.48
C ASP A 204 7.74 -13.61 13.57
N ALA A 205 6.57 -14.22 13.69
CA ALA A 205 5.63 -13.94 14.77
C ALA A 205 6.25 -14.24 16.15
N ARG A 206 6.85 -15.43 16.31
CA ARG A 206 7.56 -15.82 17.55
C ARG A 206 8.75 -14.93 17.88
N MET A 207 9.42 -14.38 16.87
CA MET A 207 10.53 -13.46 17.08
C MET A 207 10.06 -12.19 17.80
N THR A 208 8.89 -11.66 17.44
CA THR A 208 8.34 -10.47 18.11
C THR A 208 8.06 -10.77 19.58
N GLU A 209 7.42 -11.90 19.87
CA GLU A 209 7.08 -12.34 21.24
C GLU A 209 8.32 -12.53 22.12
N ALA A 210 9.40 -13.09 21.56
CA ALA A 210 10.64 -13.38 22.30
C ALA A 210 11.62 -12.19 22.41
N SER A 211 11.35 -11.07 21.73
CA SER A 211 12.31 -9.97 21.56
C SER A 211 12.45 -9.03 22.77
N GLY A 212 11.44 -9.03 23.65
CA GLY A 212 11.29 -8.06 24.73
C GLY A 212 10.80 -6.68 24.27
N TYR A 213 10.47 -6.48 22.98
CA TYR A 213 9.81 -5.26 22.52
C TYR A 213 8.33 -5.25 22.89
N GLN A 214 7.85 -4.11 23.35
CA GLN A 214 6.43 -3.80 23.47
C GLN A 214 5.93 -3.09 22.22
N VAL A 215 4.73 -3.46 21.76
CA VAL A 215 4.03 -2.74 20.69
C VAL A 215 3.16 -1.67 21.34
N VAL A 216 3.44 -0.40 21.07
CA VAL A 216 2.74 0.75 21.69
C VAL A 216 2.03 1.57 20.60
N ASP A 217 0.83 2.07 20.88
CA ASP A 217 0.15 3.04 20.02
C ASP A 217 0.87 4.39 20.12
N GLY A 218 1.13 5.05 18.99
CA GLY A 218 1.86 6.34 19.01
C GLY A 218 1.19 7.41 19.88
N ARG A 219 -0.15 7.37 20.03
CA ARG A 219 -0.89 8.29 20.90
C ARG A 219 -0.46 8.20 22.36
N ASP A 220 -0.06 7.01 22.80
CA ASP A 220 0.32 6.71 24.18
C ASP A 220 1.82 7.01 24.45
N MET A 221 2.54 7.57 23.47
CA MET A 221 3.96 7.95 23.60
C MET A 221 4.19 9.43 23.20
N PRO A 222 3.85 10.39 24.07
CA PRO A 222 4.12 11.80 23.83
C PRO A 222 5.61 12.08 23.58
N GLY A 223 5.92 13.03 22.69
CA GLY A 223 7.31 13.40 22.39
C GLY A 223 8.06 12.38 21.52
N CYS A 224 7.38 11.37 20.95
CA CYS A 224 8.03 10.40 20.06
C CYS A 224 8.43 10.99 18.68
N ALA A 225 7.81 12.08 18.24
CA ALA A 225 7.94 12.61 16.88
C ALA A 225 9.40 12.81 16.40
N PRO A 226 10.32 13.41 17.19
CA PRO A 226 11.73 13.55 16.80
C PRO A 226 12.42 12.21 16.55
N ARG A 227 12.12 11.20 17.38
CA ARG A 227 12.69 9.86 17.21
C ARG A 227 12.12 9.16 15.98
N LEU A 228 10.83 9.31 15.68
CA LEU A 228 10.23 8.74 14.47
C LEU A 228 10.82 9.37 13.20
N ALA A 229 11.00 10.69 13.18
CA ALA A 229 11.66 11.39 12.09
C ALA A 229 13.10 10.92 11.89
N ASP A 230 13.86 10.73 12.98
CA ASP A 230 15.22 10.19 12.90
C ASP A 230 15.24 8.76 12.33
N LEU A 231 14.42 7.85 12.84
CA LEU A 231 14.33 6.47 12.35
C LEU A 231 13.91 6.40 10.88
N TYR A 232 12.97 7.26 10.46
CA TYR A 232 12.61 7.39 9.05
C TYR A 232 13.80 7.87 8.23
N ARG A 233 14.48 8.94 8.68
CA ARG A 233 15.63 9.49 7.99
C ARG A 233 16.77 8.48 7.86
N GLN A 234 17.07 7.70 8.90
CA GLN A 234 18.08 6.64 8.85
C GLN A 234 17.78 5.66 7.72
N LEU A 235 16.55 5.15 7.64
CA LEU A 235 16.13 4.20 6.62
C LEU A 235 16.23 4.78 5.19
N ASN A 236 15.96 6.07 5.04
CA ASN A 236 15.87 6.73 3.73
C ASN A 236 17.16 7.44 3.29
N ARG A 237 18.13 7.69 4.17
CA ARG A 237 19.34 8.47 3.87
C ARG A 237 20.17 7.88 2.73
N GLU A 238 20.34 6.57 2.72
CA GLU A 238 21.21 5.89 1.74
C GLU A 238 20.38 5.05 0.78
N LYS A 239 19.64 4.07 1.32
CA LYS A 239 18.97 3.03 0.54
C LYS A 239 17.79 3.55 -0.28
N TYR A 240 17.12 4.60 0.18
CA TYR A 240 15.92 5.16 -0.44
C TYR A 240 15.99 6.69 -0.54
N MET A 241 17.13 7.23 -0.98
CA MET A 241 17.38 8.68 -0.98
C MET A 241 16.42 9.53 -1.84
N THR A 242 15.59 8.89 -2.67
CA THR A 242 14.56 9.59 -3.45
C THR A 242 13.18 9.59 -2.79
N ASN A 243 13.02 8.91 -1.64
CA ASN A 243 11.84 9.07 -0.80
C ASN A 243 11.84 10.50 -0.22
N PRO A 244 10.66 11.10 -0.02
CA PRO A 244 10.56 12.45 0.56
C PRO A 244 11.16 12.48 1.97
N PRO A 245 11.92 13.51 2.35
CA PRO A 245 12.21 13.78 3.74
C PRO A 245 10.91 14.01 4.51
N ILE A 246 10.70 13.35 5.65
CA ILE A 246 9.49 13.55 6.47
C ILE A 246 9.87 14.31 7.74
N SER A 247 9.12 15.38 8.04
CA SER A 247 9.38 16.27 9.17
C SER A 247 8.86 15.71 10.51
N GLU A 248 9.37 16.25 11.61
CA GLU A 248 8.84 15.97 12.95
C GLU A 248 7.37 16.41 13.10
N ALA A 249 6.99 17.52 12.45
CA ALA A 249 5.63 18.03 12.47
C ALA A 249 4.64 17.02 11.86
N PHE A 250 5.03 16.31 10.79
CA PHE A 250 4.21 15.23 10.24
C PHE A 250 3.96 14.14 11.29
N PHE A 251 5.01 13.68 11.99
CA PHE A 251 4.86 12.62 12.98
C PHE A 251 4.04 13.06 14.19
N GLU A 252 4.15 14.31 14.62
CA GLU A 252 3.31 14.84 15.70
C GLU A 252 1.84 14.94 15.29
N ASP A 253 1.56 15.41 14.07
CA ASP A 253 0.19 15.47 13.55
C ASP A 253 -0.40 14.06 13.36
N MET A 254 0.38 13.09 12.87
CA MET A 254 -0.09 11.70 12.73
C MET A 254 -0.24 10.99 14.07
N ARG A 255 0.53 11.39 15.09
CA ARG A 255 0.37 10.90 16.46
C ARG A 255 -0.96 11.35 17.06
N LEU A 256 -1.39 12.58 16.77
CA LEU A 256 -2.64 13.15 17.28
C LEU A 256 -3.86 12.77 16.42
N GLY A 257 -3.66 12.60 15.12
CA GLY A 257 -4.70 12.28 14.15
C GLY A 257 -5.06 10.80 14.08
N THR A 258 -6.09 10.51 13.30
CA THR A 258 -6.61 9.14 13.10
C THR A 258 -6.31 8.57 11.71
N ARG A 259 -5.82 9.40 10.78
CA ARG A 259 -5.64 8.99 9.37
C ARG A 259 -4.53 7.96 9.19
N ILE A 260 -3.42 8.12 9.92
CA ILE A 260 -2.27 7.21 9.88
C ILE A 260 -1.91 6.81 11.30
N PRO A 261 -2.64 5.85 11.92
CA PRO A 261 -2.28 5.36 13.24
C PRO A 261 -0.86 4.81 13.25
N LEU A 262 -0.08 5.20 14.26
CA LEU A 262 1.31 4.80 14.43
C LEU A 262 1.41 3.63 15.43
N ARG A 263 2.28 2.67 15.13
CA ARG A 263 2.65 1.56 16.01
C ARG A 263 4.15 1.59 16.23
N LEU A 264 4.56 1.55 17.49
CA LEU A 264 5.95 1.69 17.93
C LEU A 264 6.45 0.38 18.53
N LEU A 265 7.69 -0.01 18.23
CA LEU A 265 8.42 -1.04 18.95
C LEU A 265 9.31 -0.38 19.99
N VAL A 266 8.96 -0.57 21.25
CA VAL A 266 9.59 0.07 22.41
C VAL A 266 10.30 -0.99 23.25
N LYS A 267 11.56 -0.75 23.61
CA LYS A 267 12.31 -1.59 24.54
C LYS A 267 13.14 -0.69 25.45
N ASP A 268 13.06 -0.95 26.74
CA ASP A 268 13.77 -0.17 27.78
C ASP A 268 13.53 1.35 27.64
N GLY A 269 12.29 1.73 27.30
CA GLY A 269 11.87 3.12 27.08
C GLY A 269 12.32 3.75 25.75
N ARG A 270 13.09 3.04 24.92
CA ARG A 270 13.56 3.53 23.62
C ARG A 270 12.73 2.97 22.47
N ILE A 271 12.39 3.84 21.51
CA ILE A 271 11.73 3.43 20.26
C ILE A 271 12.81 3.02 19.26
N ASP A 272 12.78 1.76 18.85
CA ASP A 272 13.75 1.21 17.88
C ASP A 272 13.15 0.96 16.50
N ALA A 273 11.82 0.91 16.41
CA ALA A 273 11.14 0.83 15.13
C ALA A 273 9.71 1.37 15.20
N PHE A 274 9.16 1.74 14.06
CA PHE A 274 7.76 2.11 13.94
C PHE A 274 7.20 1.82 12.55
N TYR A 275 5.88 1.75 12.46
CA TYR A 275 5.14 1.75 11.20
C TYR A 275 3.81 2.51 11.35
N GLY A 276 3.42 3.20 10.30
CA GLY A 276 2.07 3.73 10.13
C GLY A 276 1.16 2.73 9.45
N ILE A 277 -0.14 2.84 9.68
CA ILE A 277 -1.17 1.99 9.08
C ILE A 277 -2.12 2.87 8.27
N SER A 278 -2.47 2.43 7.07
CA SER A 278 -3.58 2.99 6.30
C SER A 278 -4.34 1.85 5.62
N VAL A 279 -5.66 2.02 5.49
CA VAL A 279 -6.55 1.08 4.83
C VAL A 279 -7.38 1.84 3.79
N LYS A 280 -7.51 1.26 2.60
CA LYS A 280 -8.44 1.72 1.56
C LYS A 280 -8.89 0.52 0.72
N ASP A 281 -10.19 0.42 0.46
CA ASP A 281 -10.82 -0.62 -0.37
C ASP A 281 -10.32 -2.04 -0.04
N ASP A 282 -10.37 -2.40 1.24
CA ASP A 282 -9.90 -3.70 1.76
C ASP A 282 -8.40 -4.00 1.46
N VAL A 283 -7.58 -2.96 1.33
CA VAL A 283 -6.12 -3.07 1.24
C VAL A 283 -5.46 -2.27 2.34
N LEU A 284 -4.74 -2.96 3.22
CA LEU A 284 -3.86 -2.37 4.22
C LEU A 284 -2.47 -2.13 3.63
N TYR A 285 -1.86 -0.99 3.97
CA TYR A 285 -0.46 -0.74 3.66
C TYR A 285 0.17 0.19 4.69
N SER A 286 1.50 0.25 4.70
CA SER A 286 2.24 1.20 5.53
C SER A 286 2.68 2.42 4.71
N PRO A 287 2.16 3.63 4.98
CA PRO A 287 2.60 4.86 4.29
C PRO A 287 3.99 5.32 4.76
N VAL A 288 4.31 5.07 6.03
CA VAL A 288 5.59 5.46 6.65
C VAL A 288 6.07 4.35 7.58
N SER A 289 7.37 4.11 7.61
CA SER A 289 8.01 3.20 8.56
C SER A 289 9.48 3.59 8.74
N GLY A 290 10.07 3.15 9.85
CA GLY A 290 11.48 3.39 10.16
C GLY A 290 11.94 2.45 11.25
N TYR A 291 13.24 2.16 11.28
CA TYR A 291 13.87 1.34 12.31
C TYR A 291 15.34 1.68 12.44
N ASP A 292 15.91 1.39 13.60
CA ASP A 292 17.27 1.76 13.94
C ASP A 292 18.27 0.87 13.17
N LEU A 293 19.06 1.50 12.29
CA LEU A 293 20.06 0.81 11.48
C LEU A 293 21.38 0.58 12.23
N SER A 294 21.56 1.19 13.40
CA SER A 294 22.75 0.97 14.24
C SER A 294 22.67 -0.34 15.03
N LEU A 295 21.48 -0.94 15.13
CA LEU A 295 21.28 -2.22 15.80
C LEU A 295 21.66 -3.41 14.91
N PRO A 296 22.20 -4.50 15.48
CA PRO A 296 22.56 -5.70 14.72
C PRO A 296 21.35 -6.27 13.97
N GLN A 297 21.57 -6.76 12.75
CA GLN A 297 20.50 -7.32 11.90
C GLN A 297 19.80 -8.52 12.57
N GLU A 298 20.51 -9.23 13.44
CA GLU A 298 20.06 -10.36 14.25
C GLU A 298 18.92 -9.98 15.20
N VAL A 299 18.84 -8.71 15.61
CA VAL A 299 17.70 -8.17 16.37
C VAL A 299 16.40 -8.31 15.59
N GLY A 300 16.47 -8.26 14.25
CA GLY A 300 15.35 -8.59 13.39
C GLY A 300 14.23 -7.55 13.32
N LEU A 301 14.51 -6.26 13.55
CA LEU A 301 13.51 -5.18 13.53
C LEU A 301 12.64 -5.18 12.26
N TYR A 302 13.26 -5.28 11.09
CA TYR A 302 12.54 -5.35 9.81
C TYR A 302 11.60 -6.57 9.71
N ARG A 303 12.00 -7.71 10.27
CA ARG A 303 11.17 -8.93 10.31
C ARG A 303 9.97 -8.75 11.22
N MET A 304 10.18 -8.18 12.40
CA MET A 304 9.10 -7.90 13.34
C MET A 304 8.11 -6.88 12.77
N LEU A 305 8.59 -5.76 12.21
CA LEU A 305 7.73 -4.76 11.56
C LEU A 305 6.85 -5.38 10.47
N ASN A 306 7.44 -6.14 9.55
CA ASN A 306 6.69 -6.74 8.45
C ASN A 306 5.70 -7.81 8.95
N SER A 307 6.09 -8.62 9.95
CA SER A 307 5.20 -9.61 10.56
C SER A 307 4.01 -8.96 11.28
N LEU A 308 4.25 -7.88 12.03
CA LEU A 308 3.21 -7.11 12.70
C LEU A 308 2.26 -6.45 11.70
N LEU A 309 2.79 -5.85 10.63
CA LEU A 309 1.96 -5.24 9.59
C LEU A 309 1.09 -6.28 8.85
N MET A 310 1.64 -7.44 8.50
CA MET A 310 0.86 -8.54 7.92
C MET A 310 -0.26 -9.01 8.86
N ARG A 311 0.06 -9.10 10.15
CA ARG A 311 -0.90 -9.50 11.19
C ARG A 311 -2.06 -8.51 11.30
N GLU A 312 -1.80 -7.20 11.21
CA GLU A 312 -2.84 -6.17 11.17
C GLU A 312 -3.82 -6.36 10.01
N ALA A 313 -3.34 -6.79 8.84
CA ALA A 313 -4.19 -7.04 7.67
C ALA A 313 -4.98 -8.34 7.81
N PHE A 314 -4.34 -9.43 8.20
CA PHE A 314 -5.00 -10.73 8.33
C PHE A 314 -6.01 -10.78 9.47
N ASP A 315 -5.75 -10.10 10.60
CA ASP A 315 -6.72 -9.98 11.68
C ASP A 315 -8.00 -9.22 11.26
N ARG A 316 -7.89 -8.36 10.24
CA ARG A 316 -9.03 -7.67 9.62
C ARG A 316 -9.66 -8.46 8.47
N GLY A 317 -9.03 -9.55 8.01
CA GLY A 317 -9.46 -10.31 6.84
C GLY A 317 -9.32 -9.55 5.52
N ILE A 318 -8.33 -8.68 5.41
CA ILE A 318 -8.11 -7.83 4.22
C ILE A 318 -6.74 -8.08 3.58
N ALA A 319 -6.58 -7.63 2.33
CA ALA A 319 -5.32 -7.73 1.63
C ALA A 319 -4.27 -6.78 2.21
N ILE A 320 -2.99 -7.09 1.97
CA ILE A 320 -1.88 -6.22 2.34
C ILE A 320 -1.02 -5.90 1.13
N GLU A 321 -0.67 -4.62 0.99
CA GLU A 321 0.36 -4.17 0.07
C GLU A 321 1.63 -3.75 0.82
N THR A 322 2.71 -4.50 0.60
CA THR A 322 3.98 -4.32 1.30
C THR A 322 4.94 -3.40 0.55
N GLY A 323 4.58 -2.95 -0.66
CA GLY A 323 5.43 -2.09 -1.50
C GLY A 323 6.55 -2.84 -2.20
N GLY A 324 7.29 -2.15 -3.08
CA GLY A 324 8.51 -2.68 -3.70
C GLY A 324 9.70 -2.77 -2.71
N GLY A 325 10.78 -3.44 -3.13
CA GLY A 325 12.03 -3.52 -2.38
C GLY A 325 12.09 -4.65 -1.35
N SER A 326 13.30 -5.11 -1.05
CA SER A 326 13.56 -6.36 -0.31
C SER A 326 12.78 -7.55 -0.93
N ASP A 327 12.72 -7.60 -2.26
CA ASP A 327 11.86 -8.54 -2.99
C ASP A 327 12.08 -10.02 -2.61
N PRO A 328 13.32 -10.54 -2.46
CA PRO A 328 13.52 -11.92 -2.03
C PRO A 328 12.90 -12.22 -0.67
N PHE A 329 13.01 -11.28 0.27
CA PHE A 329 12.44 -11.43 1.60
C PHE A 329 10.91 -11.57 1.56
N LYS A 330 10.26 -10.71 0.76
CA LYS A 330 8.80 -10.66 0.64
C LYS A 330 8.26 -11.84 -0.16
N SER A 331 8.95 -12.21 -1.25
CA SER A 331 8.64 -13.38 -2.06
C SER A 331 8.60 -14.67 -1.23
N MET A 332 9.62 -14.90 -0.39
CA MET A 332 9.66 -16.05 0.51
C MET A 332 8.47 -16.14 1.49
N ARG A 333 7.73 -15.04 1.70
CA ARG A 333 6.56 -14.96 2.56
C ARG A 333 5.23 -15.02 1.80
N GLY A 334 5.28 -15.17 0.48
CA GLY A 334 4.10 -15.36 -0.37
C GLY A 334 3.62 -14.10 -1.09
N ASP A 335 4.29 -12.95 -0.91
CA ASP A 335 3.94 -11.74 -1.64
C ASP A 335 4.10 -11.93 -3.16
N ARG A 336 3.15 -11.43 -3.94
CA ARG A 336 3.24 -11.38 -5.41
C ARG A 336 3.56 -9.99 -5.92
N PRO A 337 4.46 -9.87 -6.93
CA PRO A 337 4.73 -8.59 -7.55
C PRO A 337 3.58 -8.16 -8.46
N LEU A 338 3.30 -6.85 -8.47
CA LEU A 338 2.31 -6.23 -9.35
C LEU A 338 2.89 -4.97 -10.00
N PRO A 339 2.65 -4.73 -11.30
CA PRO A 339 3.11 -3.51 -11.95
C PRO A 339 2.28 -2.30 -11.50
N ARG A 340 2.94 -1.14 -11.38
CA ARG A 340 2.33 0.18 -11.20
C ARG A 340 2.63 1.04 -12.42
N TYR A 341 1.61 1.74 -12.90
CA TYR A 341 1.68 2.59 -14.07
C TYR A 341 1.33 4.02 -13.70
N ASN A 342 1.86 4.98 -14.45
CA ASN A 342 1.29 6.32 -14.53
C ASN A 342 0.40 6.38 -15.77
N ALA A 343 -0.81 6.95 -15.63
CA ALA A 343 -1.67 7.30 -16.76
C ALA A 343 -1.57 8.80 -17.01
N VAL A 344 -1.31 9.20 -18.26
CA VAL A 344 -0.93 10.57 -18.60
C VAL A 344 -1.80 11.10 -19.75
N TYR A 345 -2.34 12.30 -19.59
CA TYR A 345 -3.04 13.00 -20.66
C TYR A 345 -2.31 14.29 -21.06
N VAL A 346 -1.90 14.36 -22.33
CA VAL A 346 -1.13 15.48 -22.89
C VAL A 346 -1.72 16.02 -24.19
N ARG A 347 -2.85 15.50 -24.68
CA ARG A 347 -3.36 15.79 -26.03
C ARG A 347 -3.69 17.28 -26.24
N HIS A 348 -4.08 17.99 -25.18
CA HIS A 348 -4.35 19.43 -25.18
C HIS A 348 -3.08 20.31 -25.16
N LEU A 349 -1.89 19.71 -24.96
CA LEU A 349 -0.63 20.43 -24.87
C LEU A 349 0.05 20.58 -26.23
N PRO A 350 0.88 21.63 -26.42
CA PRO A 350 1.69 21.78 -27.63
C PRO A 350 2.69 20.63 -27.80
N ALA A 351 3.01 20.27 -29.05
CA ALA A 351 3.79 19.08 -29.40
C ALA A 351 5.15 18.95 -28.68
N TYR A 352 5.83 20.06 -28.37
CA TYR A 352 7.11 19.99 -27.64
C TYR A 352 6.95 19.40 -26.23
N ARG A 353 5.77 19.56 -25.59
CA ARG A 353 5.47 18.94 -24.29
C ARG A 353 5.31 17.43 -24.39
N HIS A 354 4.94 16.90 -25.55
CA HIS A 354 4.76 15.46 -25.77
C HIS A 354 6.10 14.72 -25.78
N VAL A 355 7.19 15.40 -26.15
CA VAL A 355 8.54 14.80 -26.21
C VAL A 355 8.94 14.24 -24.85
N ALA A 356 8.71 14.96 -23.75
CA ALA A 356 8.96 14.48 -22.40
C ALA A 356 8.29 13.12 -22.13
N TRP A 357 7.01 13.02 -22.50
CA TRP A 357 6.18 11.86 -22.20
C TRP A 357 6.45 10.68 -23.11
N ARG A 358 6.84 10.91 -24.37
CA ARG A 358 7.38 9.86 -25.24
C ARG A 358 8.68 9.27 -24.68
N LEU A 359 9.56 10.12 -24.14
CA LEU A 359 10.78 9.66 -23.48
C LEU A 359 10.48 8.90 -22.19
N VAL A 360 9.49 9.35 -21.40
CA VAL A 360 8.99 8.61 -20.22
C VAL A 360 8.44 7.25 -20.62
N ALA A 361 7.60 7.17 -21.66
CA ALA A 361 7.06 5.91 -22.16
C ALA A 361 8.18 4.97 -22.61
N LYS A 362 9.18 5.48 -23.34
CA LYS A 362 10.34 4.69 -23.76
C LYS A 362 11.15 4.16 -22.57
N LEU A 363 11.51 5.03 -21.63
CA LEU A 363 12.25 4.63 -20.42
C LEU A 363 11.44 3.65 -19.56
N GLY A 364 10.18 3.96 -19.29
CA GLY A 364 9.29 3.15 -18.47
C GLY A 364 9.00 1.78 -19.09
N ASN A 365 8.47 1.78 -20.32
CA ASN A 365 7.89 0.59 -20.93
C ASN A 365 8.92 -0.32 -21.61
N GLU A 366 9.97 0.25 -22.21
CA GLU A 366 10.98 -0.55 -22.93
C GLU A 366 12.18 -0.90 -22.03
N SER A 367 12.59 0.01 -21.14
CA SER A 367 13.79 -0.21 -20.31
C SER A 367 13.45 -0.71 -18.89
N LEU A 368 12.70 0.08 -18.11
CA LEU A 368 12.44 -0.21 -16.70
C LEU A 368 11.54 -1.44 -16.52
N LEU A 369 10.50 -1.58 -17.34
CA LEU A 369 9.59 -2.72 -17.28
C LEU A 369 10.33 -4.03 -17.59
N GLY A 370 11.12 -4.06 -18.65
CA GLY A 370 11.93 -5.24 -19.03
C GLY A 370 12.95 -5.60 -17.96
N PHE A 371 13.62 -4.59 -17.38
CA PHE A 371 14.55 -4.79 -16.26
C PHE A 371 13.85 -5.36 -15.02
N SER A 372 12.71 -4.77 -14.61
CA SER A 372 11.92 -5.25 -13.48
C SER A 372 11.42 -6.68 -13.71
N ARG A 373 10.90 -6.99 -14.91
CA ARG A 373 10.46 -8.34 -15.28
C ARG A 373 11.57 -9.36 -15.10
N LYS A 374 12.77 -9.08 -15.64
CA LYS A 374 13.92 -9.97 -15.50
C LYS A 374 14.27 -10.21 -14.04
N ARG A 375 14.44 -9.15 -13.26
CA ARG A 375 14.81 -9.25 -11.84
C ARG A 375 13.76 -9.97 -11.01
N LEU A 376 12.49 -9.68 -11.24
CA LEU A 376 11.40 -10.34 -10.53
C LEU A 376 11.35 -11.83 -10.89
N ARG A 377 11.62 -12.23 -12.14
CA ARG A 377 11.67 -13.65 -12.52
C ARG A 377 12.78 -14.41 -11.82
N GLU A 378 13.93 -13.78 -11.58
CA GLU A 378 15.02 -14.36 -10.80
C GLU A 378 14.63 -14.59 -9.33
N VAL A 379 13.74 -13.76 -8.79
CA VAL A 379 13.29 -13.83 -7.38
C VAL A 379 12.08 -14.75 -7.20
N ASP A 380 11.08 -14.61 -8.07
CA ASP A 380 9.74 -15.16 -7.92
C ASP A 380 9.50 -16.39 -8.81
N GLY A 381 10.33 -16.61 -9.82
CA GLY A 381 10.08 -17.58 -10.89
C GLY A 381 9.05 -17.08 -11.91
N GLU A 382 9.10 -17.63 -13.13
CA GLU A 382 8.32 -17.12 -14.26
C GLU A 382 6.80 -17.15 -14.04
N ALA A 383 6.27 -18.22 -13.43
CA ALA A 383 4.85 -18.39 -13.17
C ALA A 383 4.23 -17.33 -12.24
N ASN A 384 5.06 -16.61 -11.49
CA ASN A 384 4.61 -15.68 -10.46
C ASN A 384 4.80 -14.20 -10.84
N VAL A 385 5.33 -13.92 -12.03
CA VAL A 385 5.59 -12.55 -12.53
C VAL A 385 4.63 -12.26 -13.68
N LEU A 386 3.39 -11.92 -13.31
CA LEU A 386 2.28 -11.70 -14.23
C LEU A 386 2.04 -10.20 -14.48
N GLY A 387 1.67 -9.83 -15.70
CA GLY A 387 1.36 -8.44 -16.08
C GLY A 387 2.59 -7.56 -16.39
N PHE A 388 3.78 -8.13 -16.50
CA PHE A 388 5.02 -7.40 -16.76
C PHE A 388 5.48 -7.45 -18.23
N ASP A 389 4.68 -8.01 -19.13
CA ASP A 389 5.07 -8.24 -20.54
C ASP A 389 5.03 -6.97 -21.39
N GLY A 390 4.24 -5.98 -20.99
CA GLY A 390 4.05 -4.72 -21.70
C GLY A 390 2.92 -3.90 -21.08
N ILE A 391 2.56 -2.79 -21.74
CA ILE A 391 1.29 -2.12 -21.47
C ILE A 391 0.18 -2.92 -22.16
N PRO A 392 -0.79 -3.49 -21.41
CA PRO A 392 -1.81 -4.34 -22.01
C PRO A 392 -2.86 -3.53 -22.79
N ASP A 393 -3.58 -4.21 -23.68
CA ASP A 393 -4.72 -3.61 -24.39
C ASP A 393 -5.89 -3.31 -23.45
N THR A 394 -6.18 -4.26 -22.57
CA THR A 394 -7.14 -4.13 -21.49
C THR A 394 -6.44 -4.45 -20.18
N PHE A 395 -6.53 -3.55 -19.20
CA PHE A 395 -5.97 -3.79 -17.88
C PHE A 395 -6.89 -4.73 -17.11
N ALA A 396 -6.52 -6.00 -17.03
CA ALA A 396 -7.12 -6.97 -16.11
C ALA A 396 -6.24 -7.12 -14.85
N SER A 397 -6.84 -7.49 -13.71
CA SER A 397 -6.05 -7.85 -12.54
C SER A 397 -5.28 -9.16 -12.82
N PRO A 398 -3.93 -9.19 -12.66
CA PRO A 398 -3.14 -10.39 -12.93
C PRO A 398 -3.25 -11.45 -11.82
N ILE A 399 -3.85 -11.09 -10.69
CA ILE A 399 -4.24 -11.96 -9.58
C ILE A 399 -5.70 -11.70 -9.23
N LEU A 400 -6.30 -12.46 -8.32
CA LEU A 400 -7.62 -12.11 -7.77
C LEU A 400 -7.57 -10.68 -7.20
N SER A 401 -8.56 -9.83 -7.50
CA SER A 401 -8.55 -8.48 -6.91
C SER A 401 -8.70 -8.58 -5.38
N PRO A 402 -8.17 -7.61 -4.61
CA PRO A 402 -8.35 -7.59 -3.16
C PRO A 402 -9.81 -7.73 -2.73
N ARG A 403 -10.72 -7.04 -3.42
CA ARG A 403 -12.16 -7.10 -3.14
C ARG A 403 -12.74 -8.49 -3.34
N GLU A 404 -12.40 -9.16 -4.44
CA GLU A 404 -12.86 -10.54 -4.70
C GLU A 404 -12.25 -11.52 -3.70
N SER A 405 -10.98 -11.35 -3.34
CA SER A 405 -10.30 -12.17 -2.32
C SER A 405 -10.94 -12.02 -0.93
N VAL A 406 -11.25 -10.80 -0.53
CA VAL A 406 -11.96 -10.52 0.73
C VAL A 406 -13.36 -11.13 0.72
N ALA A 407 -14.08 -11.04 -0.40
CA ALA A 407 -15.38 -11.67 -0.54
C ALA A 407 -15.29 -13.20 -0.39
N LEU A 408 -14.29 -13.83 -1.01
CA LEU A 408 -14.04 -15.26 -0.87
C LEU A 408 -13.74 -15.66 0.59
N LEU A 409 -12.90 -14.88 1.29
CA LEU A 409 -12.64 -15.12 2.72
C LEU A 409 -13.92 -14.98 3.57
N ARG A 410 -14.76 -13.97 3.29
CA ARG A 410 -16.03 -13.77 4.00
C ARG A 410 -16.96 -14.98 3.80
N GLU A 411 -17.10 -15.48 2.58
CA GLU A 411 -17.88 -16.68 2.30
C GLU A 411 -17.35 -17.91 3.06
N GLN A 412 -16.03 -18.08 3.11
CA GLN A 412 -15.39 -19.16 3.88
C GLN A 412 -15.68 -19.04 5.39
N LEU A 413 -15.63 -17.82 5.94
CA LEU A 413 -15.93 -17.57 7.36
C LEU A 413 -17.41 -17.81 7.68
N GLU A 414 -18.32 -17.34 6.84
CA GLU A 414 -19.75 -17.59 6.99
C GLU A 414 -20.09 -19.08 6.90
N SER A 415 -19.39 -19.83 6.03
CA SER A 415 -19.51 -21.30 5.99
C SER A 415 -19.04 -21.93 7.29
N LEU A 416 -17.92 -21.48 7.86
CA LEU A 416 -17.42 -21.99 9.14
C LEU A 416 -18.39 -21.69 10.29
N GLU A 417 -18.95 -20.48 10.32
CA GLU A 417 -19.98 -20.07 11.29
C GLU A 417 -21.21 -20.99 11.21
N ARG A 418 -21.76 -21.20 10.01
CA ARG A 418 -22.89 -22.12 9.78
C ARG A 418 -22.58 -23.55 10.21
N ASP A 419 -21.37 -24.04 9.95
CA ASP A 419 -20.99 -25.41 10.33
C ASP A 419 -20.82 -25.56 11.86
N VAL A 420 -20.33 -24.52 12.55
CA VAL A 420 -20.26 -24.48 14.02
C VAL A 420 -21.68 -24.48 14.62
N GLU A 421 -22.61 -23.71 14.04
CA GLU A 421 -24.02 -23.69 14.45
C GLU A 421 -24.71 -25.03 14.21
N ALA A 422 -24.52 -25.64 13.03
CA ALA A 422 -25.07 -26.96 12.72
C ALA A 422 -24.54 -28.03 13.69
N THR A 423 -23.28 -27.92 14.11
CA THR A 423 -22.66 -28.82 15.10
C THR A 423 -23.37 -28.79 16.45
N ALA A 424 -24.00 -27.67 16.82
CA ALA A 424 -24.79 -27.57 18.06
C ALA A 424 -25.99 -28.52 18.07
N ASN A 425 -26.57 -28.80 16.89
CA ASN A 425 -27.72 -29.69 16.73
C ASN A 425 -27.34 -31.17 16.68
N LEU A 426 -26.07 -31.50 16.47
CA LEU A 426 -25.57 -32.88 16.45
C LEU A 426 -25.40 -33.41 17.88
N THR A 427 -25.35 -34.74 18.07
CA THR A 427 -25.08 -35.34 19.38
C THR A 427 -24.06 -36.48 19.28
N GLY A 428 -23.57 -36.97 20.43
CA GLY A 428 -22.78 -38.20 20.47
C GLY A 428 -21.51 -38.18 19.62
N ARG A 429 -21.22 -39.30 18.93
CA ARG A 429 -19.98 -39.43 18.14
C ARG A 429 -19.94 -38.49 16.92
N GLU A 430 -21.09 -38.11 16.39
CA GLU A 430 -21.21 -37.22 15.23
C GLU A 430 -20.74 -35.81 15.57
N ARG A 431 -21.20 -35.25 16.69
CA ARG A 431 -20.73 -33.95 17.18
C ARG A 431 -19.20 -33.93 17.33
N LEU A 432 -18.60 -34.96 17.95
CA LEU A 432 -17.14 -35.03 18.12
C LEU A 432 -16.36 -35.07 16.80
N ARG A 433 -16.89 -35.78 15.79
CA ARG A 433 -16.27 -35.81 14.44
C ARG A 433 -16.33 -34.43 13.79
N HIS A 434 -17.47 -33.75 13.88
CA HIS A 434 -17.64 -32.40 13.33
C HIS A 434 -16.74 -31.39 14.03
N VAL A 435 -16.67 -31.41 15.37
CA VAL A 435 -15.77 -30.51 16.10
C VAL A 435 -14.31 -30.74 15.71
N SER A 436 -13.86 -32.00 15.61
CA SER A 436 -12.50 -32.30 15.18
C SER A 436 -12.20 -31.80 13.76
N ALA A 437 -13.15 -31.96 12.82
CA ALA A 437 -13.01 -31.46 11.46
C ALA A 437 -12.96 -29.92 11.40
N LEU A 438 -13.79 -29.24 12.20
CA LEU A 438 -13.82 -27.79 12.28
C LEU A 438 -12.57 -27.21 12.93
N ASN A 439 -12.07 -27.83 14.01
CA ASN A 439 -10.81 -27.43 14.63
C ASN A 439 -9.66 -27.45 13.61
N LYS A 440 -9.58 -28.49 12.76
CA LYS A 440 -8.58 -28.57 11.69
C LYS A 440 -8.72 -27.43 10.66
N ARG A 441 -9.95 -27.04 10.31
CA ARG A 441 -10.17 -25.90 9.39
C ARG A 441 -9.79 -24.56 10.05
N LEU A 442 -10.03 -24.42 11.34
CA LEU A 442 -9.66 -23.25 12.15
C LEU A 442 -8.16 -23.16 12.47
N GLU A 443 -7.33 -24.11 12.00
CA GLU A 443 -5.87 -24.01 12.05
C GLU A 443 -5.28 -23.19 10.89
N ASP A 444 -6.10 -22.82 9.90
CA ASP A 444 -5.66 -21.97 8.81
C ASP A 444 -5.21 -20.60 9.32
N GLU A 445 -3.94 -20.28 9.05
CA GLU A 445 -3.26 -19.10 9.55
C GLU A 445 -3.67 -17.81 8.84
N GLN A 446 -4.33 -17.91 7.69
CA GLN A 446 -4.88 -16.74 6.99
C GLN A 446 -6.24 -16.31 7.56
N LEU A 447 -6.91 -17.17 8.33
CA LEU A 447 -8.17 -16.81 8.96
C LEU A 447 -7.96 -15.73 10.03
N PRO A 448 -8.84 -14.71 10.10
CA PRO A 448 -8.73 -13.65 11.10
C PRO A 448 -8.74 -14.18 12.52
N ARG A 449 -7.67 -13.95 13.28
CA ARG A 449 -7.50 -14.51 14.64
C ARG A 449 -8.64 -14.14 15.59
N PRO A 450 -9.16 -12.89 15.62
CA PRO A 450 -10.30 -12.56 16.48
C PRO A 450 -11.55 -13.39 16.15
N ARG A 451 -11.79 -13.67 14.87
CA ARG A 451 -12.92 -14.49 14.42
C ARG A 451 -12.72 -15.97 14.76
N VAL A 452 -11.51 -16.48 14.50
CA VAL A 452 -11.13 -17.86 14.86
C VAL A 452 -11.25 -18.09 16.36
N ALA A 453 -10.82 -17.14 17.20
CA ALA A 453 -10.91 -17.24 18.65
C ALA A 453 -12.37 -17.41 19.12
N ALA A 454 -13.29 -16.59 18.59
CA ALA A 454 -14.72 -16.70 18.91
C ALA A 454 -15.32 -18.05 18.48
N LEU A 455 -14.96 -18.55 17.28
CA LEU A 455 -15.43 -19.85 16.80
C LEU A 455 -14.87 -21.02 17.63
N ARG A 456 -13.60 -20.96 18.03
CA ARG A 456 -12.98 -21.96 18.90
C ARG A 456 -13.63 -21.99 20.28
N GLU A 457 -13.87 -20.83 20.88
CA GLU A 457 -14.59 -20.73 22.15
C GLU A 457 -15.96 -21.41 22.06
N ARG A 458 -16.68 -21.17 20.96
CA ARG A 458 -17.98 -21.80 20.71
C ARG A 458 -17.88 -23.32 20.58
N LEU A 459 -16.90 -23.83 19.86
CA LEU A 459 -16.66 -25.27 19.73
C LEU A 459 -16.30 -25.92 21.08
N GLU A 460 -15.46 -25.27 21.90
CA GLU A 460 -15.14 -25.76 23.25
C GLU A 460 -16.38 -25.85 24.13
N GLN A 461 -17.30 -24.88 24.06
CA GLN A 461 -18.57 -24.95 24.79
C GLN A 461 -19.40 -26.17 24.37
N LEU A 462 -19.47 -26.47 23.07
CA LEU A 462 -20.20 -27.63 22.54
C LEU A 462 -19.58 -28.97 22.97
N GLU A 463 -18.25 -29.05 23.03
CA GLU A 463 -17.54 -30.21 23.58
C GLU A 463 -17.81 -30.40 25.08
N ARG A 464 -17.72 -29.32 25.88
CA ARG A 464 -17.99 -29.37 27.33
C ARG A 464 -19.43 -29.79 27.63
N ALA A 465 -20.40 -29.22 26.91
CA ALA A 465 -21.82 -29.60 27.05
C ALA A 465 -22.03 -31.10 26.81
N GLN A 466 -21.36 -31.67 25.79
CA GLN A 466 -21.44 -33.09 25.51
C GLN A 466 -20.80 -33.98 26.60
N GLN A 467 -19.68 -33.53 27.20
CA GLN A 467 -19.06 -34.25 28.30
C GLN A 467 -19.95 -34.26 29.55
N SER A 468 -20.64 -33.16 29.82
CA SER A 468 -21.65 -33.05 30.89
C SER A 468 -22.85 -33.97 30.65
N ASP A 469 -23.40 -34.02 29.44
CA ASP A 469 -24.49 -34.94 29.08
C ASP A 469 -24.08 -36.41 29.26
N LYS A 470 -22.85 -36.78 28.89
CA LYS A 470 -22.30 -38.12 29.11
C LYS A 470 -22.16 -38.46 30.60
N LYS A 471 -21.78 -37.49 31.45
CA LYS A 471 -21.66 -37.68 32.90
C LYS A 471 -23.03 -37.83 33.55
N GLN A 472 -24.02 -37.02 33.17
CA GLN A 472 -25.39 -37.13 33.67
C GLN A 472 -26.05 -38.46 33.28
N ARG A 473 -25.87 -38.94 32.05
CA ARG A 473 -26.37 -40.26 31.62
C ARG A 473 -25.70 -41.46 32.31
N LYS A 474 -24.54 -41.28 32.92
CA LYS A 474 -23.80 -42.32 33.65
C LYS A 474 -24.07 -42.33 35.16
N GLN A 475 -24.78 -41.33 35.71
CA GLN A 475 -25.21 -41.38 37.10
C GLN A 475 -26.43 -42.30 37.23
N PRO A 476 -26.42 -43.30 38.13
CA PRO A 476 -27.60 -44.13 38.37
C PRO A 476 -28.77 -43.26 38.86
N PRO A 477 -30.02 -43.60 38.53
CA PRO A 477 -31.17 -42.88 39.04
C PRO A 477 -31.11 -42.90 40.57
N LYS A 478 -31.26 -41.72 41.19
CA LYS A 478 -31.41 -41.62 42.64
C LYS A 478 -32.72 -42.31 43.00
N THR A 479 -32.61 -43.54 43.51
CA THR A 479 -33.68 -44.27 44.22
C THR A 479 -34.03 -43.59 45.52
#